data_AF-A0A0Q0IU40-F1
#
_entry.id   AF-A0A0Q0IU40-F1
#
_cell.length_a   1.000
_cell.length_b   1.000
_cell.length_c   1.000
_cell.angle_alpha   90.00
_cell.angle_beta   90.00
_cell.angle_gamma   90.00
#
_symmetry.space_group_name_H-M   'P 1'
#
loop_
_entity.id
_entity.type
_entity.pdbx_description
1 polymer ?
#
loop_
_entity_poly.entity_id
_entity_poly.type
_entity_poly.pdbx_seq_one_letter_code
_entity_poly.pdbx_strand_id
1 'polypeptide(L)'
;MSIRRYTLGEIKKDHPDAFKELASMDLGHKNILLFLLSGMTTSPVGRGYADIEVDKEDAIISALRVNHCVEITSKRAHGNYCYHIMTTEQIKEFFNDREAMRKRVSKAVWAKRTSVLDRALRKAIKWRGATWLINRINELAANDWEFSSSQQKEPKQ
;
A
#
# COMPACT_ATOMS: atom_id res chain seq x y z
N MET A 1 6.30 19.61 21.07
CA MET A 1 6.51 18.17 20.83
C MET A 1 7.94 17.99 20.35
N SER A 2 8.75 17.19 21.04
CA SER A 2 10.15 16.96 20.63
C SER A 2 10.17 15.99 19.44
N ILE A 3 10.62 16.46 18.27
CA ILE A 3 10.76 15.63 17.07
C ILE A 3 11.97 14.72 17.29
N ARG A 4 11.73 13.46 17.65
CA ARG A 4 12.81 12.46 17.76
C ARG A 4 13.15 11.98 16.35
N ARG A 5 14.32 12.35 15.85
CA ARG A 5 14.84 11.79 14.60
C ARG A 5 15.31 10.36 14.86
N TYR A 6 14.70 9.39 14.20
CA TYR A 6 15.16 8.01 14.28
C TYR A 6 16.25 7.77 13.24
N THR A 7 17.44 7.40 13.69
CA THR A 7 18.50 6.89 12.81
C THR A 7 18.47 5.37 12.74
N LEU A 8 18.98 4.79 11.65
CA LEU A 8 19.09 3.33 11.51
C LEU A 8 19.89 2.69 12.66
N GLY A 9 20.87 3.40 13.21
CA GLY A 9 21.68 2.93 14.33
C GLY A 9 20.90 2.82 15.64
N GLU A 10 19.96 3.72 15.89
CA GLU A 10 19.08 3.69 17.07
C GLU A 10 18.03 2.59 16.92
N ILE A 11 17.40 2.49 15.74
CA ILE A 11 16.42 1.42 15.46
C ILE A 11 17.08 0.04 15.58
N LYS A 12 18.32 -0.13 15.13
CA LYS A 12 19.06 -1.40 15.28
C LYS A 12 19.22 -1.84 16.74
N LYS A 13 19.37 -0.88 17.67
CA LYS A 13 19.53 -1.16 19.10
C LYS A 13 18.20 -1.45 19.77
N ASP A 14 17.18 -0.64 19.49
CA ASP A 14 15.92 -0.66 20.22
C ASP A 14 14.89 -1.63 19.59
N HIS A 15 14.91 -1.80 18.27
CA HIS A 15 13.91 -2.58 17.50
C HIS A 15 14.56 -3.37 16.34
N PRO A 16 15.21 -4.51 16.63
CA PRO A 16 15.99 -5.26 15.64
C PRO A 16 15.16 -5.83 14.48
N ASP A 17 13.89 -6.16 14.71
CA ASP A 17 13.03 -6.72 13.66
C ASP A 17 12.54 -5.64 12.69
N ALA A 18 12.21 -4.44 13.20
CA ALA A 18 11.95 -3.27 12.36
C ALA A 18 13.19 -2.87 11.55
N PHE A 19 14.39 -2.99 12.14
CA PHE A 19 15.65 -2.77 11.44
C PHE A 19 15.86 -3.76 10.29
N LYS A 20 15.60 -5.06 10.47
CA LYS A 20 15.73 -6.06 9.39
C LYS A 20 14.80 -5.72 8.21
N GLU A 21 13.56 -5.35 8.50
CA GLU A 21 12.60 -4.93 7.47
C GLU A 21 13.12 -3.70 6.73
N LEU A 22 13.52 -2.64 7.44
CA LEU A 22 14.09 -1.43 6.85
C LEU A 22 15.39 -1.71 6.06
N ALA A 23 16.24 -2.61 6.54
CA ALA A 23 17.48 -2.98 5.87
C ALA A 23 17.22 -3.63 4.51
N SER A 24 16.18 -4.46 4.41
CA SER A 24 15.77 -5.16 3.19
C SER A 24 15.09 -4.27 2.15
N MET A 25 14.63 -3.08 2.54
CA MET A 25 13.98 -2.13 1.63
C MET A 25 14.98 -1.43 0.71
N ASP A 26 14.52 -1.08 -0.49
CA ASP A 26 15.21 -0.17 -1.39
C ASP A 26 15.48 1.19 -0.73
N LEU A 27 16.54 1.87 -1.15
CA LEU A 27 17.04 3.09 -0.53
C LEU A 27 15.99 4.22 -0.54
N GLY A 28 15.21 4.36 -1.61
CA GLY A 28 14.17 5.38 -1.70
C GLY A 28 13.04 5.16 -0.69
N HIS A 29 12.56 3.92 -0.59
CA HIS A 29 11.53 3.50 0.35
C HIS A 29 11.98 3.68 1.80
N LYS A 30 13.23 3.28 2.08
CA LYS A 30 13.85 3.38 3.40
C LYS A 30 13.99 4.82 3.88
N ASN A 31 14.47 5.71 3.02
CA ASN A 31 14.66 7.12 3.36
C ASN A 31 13.32 7.80 3.69
N ILE A 32 12.30 7.57 2.86
CA ILE A 32 10.96 8.11 3.09
C ILE A 32 10.35 7.53 4.38
N LEU A 33 10.49 6.22 4.61
CA LEU A 33 9.96 5.60 5.82
C LEU A 33 10.66 6.12 7.09
N LEU A 34 11.99 6.27 7.10
CA LEU A 34 12.72 6.86 8.23
C LEU A 34 12.30 8.31 8.49
N PHE A 35 12.04 9.07 7.43
CA PHE A 35 11.55 10.43 7.51
C PHE A 35 10.17 10.49 8.19
N LEU A 36 9.25 9.61 7.77
CA LEU A 36 7.91 9.47 8.36
C LEU A 36 7.96 8.96 9.81
N LEU A 37 8.81 7.99 10.12
CA LEU A 37 9.00 7.46 11.47
C LEU A 37 9.54 8.52 12.43
N SER A 38 10.30 9.48 11.91
CA SER A 38 10.76 10.66 12.64
C SER A 38 9.66 11.70 12.87
N GLY A 39 8.42 11.43 12.45
CA GLY A 39 7.28 12.33 12.56
C GLY A 39 7.32 13.50 11.58
N MET A 40 8.19 13.45 10.57
CA MET A 40 8.26 14.48 9.53
C MET A 40 7.23 14.21 8.44
N THR A 41 6.73 15.27 7.81
CA THR A 41 5.74 15.20 6.75
C THR A 41 6.41 15.25 5.39
N THR A 42 6.18 14.28 4.51
CA THR A 42 6.56 14.45 3.11
C THR A 42 5.53 15.35 2.46
N SER A 43 5.97 16.51 1.98
CA SER A 43 5.17 17.42 1.16
C SER A 43 6.06 17.85 0.00
N PRO A 44 5.53 17.85 -1.23
CA PRO A 44 6.32 18.23 -2.39
C PRO A 44 6.67 19.73 -2.38
N VAL A 45 7.90 20.05 -2.77
CA VAL A 45 8.44 21.41 -2.82
C VAL A 45 8.47 21.92 -4.28
N GLY A 46 7.53 22.80 -4.66
CA GLY A 46 7.70 23.80 -5.73
C GLY A 46 7.36 23.44 -7.20
N ARG A 47 6.53 24.27 -7.87
CA ARG A 47 6.06 24.11 -9.27
C ARG A 47 7.19 23.88 -10.28
N GLY A 48 7.01 22.87 -11.16
CA GLY A 48 7.76 22.68 -12.42
C GLY A 48 8.80 21.57 -12.40
N TYR A 49 9.49 21.35 -11.27
CA TYR A 49 10.30 20.16 -10.99
C TYR A 49 9.62 19.21 -10.00
N ALA A 50 8.68 19.73 -9.19
CA ALA A 50 7.97 18.91 -8.21
C ALA A 50 7.07 17.85 -8.85
N ASP A 51 6.36 18.08 -9.95
CA ASP A 51 5.30 17.13 -10.37
C ASP A 51 5.84 15.71 -10.64
N ILE A 52 7.05 15.58 -11.20
CA ILE A 52 7.73 14.29 -11.39
C ILE A 52 8.22 13.70 -10.06
N GLU A 53 8.68 14.52 -9.13
CA GLU A 53 9.14 14.08 -7.80
C GLU A 53 7.96 13.74 -6.87
N VAL A 54 6.83 14.45 -6.99
CA VAL A 54 5.55 14.18 -6.32
C VAL A 54 5.04 12.82 -6.72
N ASP A 55 4.99 12.53 -8.03
CA ASP A 55 4.52 11.24 -8.53
C ASP A 55 5.42 10.10 -8.05
N LYS A 56 6.73 10.34 -7.93
CA LYS A 56 7.69 9.38 -7.37
C LYS A 56 7.47 9.17 -5.87
N GLU A 57 7.30 10.24 -5.09
CA GLU A 57 7.01 10.15 -3.65
C GLU A 57 5.68 9.45 -3.40
N ASP A 58 4.59 9.85 -4.08
CA ASP A 58 3.28 9.22 -3.99
C ASP A 58 3.33 7.74 -4.38
N ALA A 59 4.11 7.39 -5.41
CA ALA A 59 4.34 6.00 -5.80
C ALA A 59 5.08 5.23 -4.70
N ILE A 60 6.12 5.81 -4.09
CA ILE A 60 6.85 5.18 -2.98
C ILE A 60 5.93 5.01 -1.76
N ILE A 61 5.14 6.03 -1.40
CA ILE A 61 4.17 5.94 -0.29
C ILE A 61 3.12 4.87 -0.57
N SER A 62 2.63 4.78 -1.81
CA SER A 62 1.71 3.73 -2.24
C SER A 62 2.35 2.34 -2.12
N ALA A 63 3.60 2.19 -2.57
CA ALA A 63 4.37 0.95 -2.45
C ALA A 63 4.62 0.56 -0.98
N LEU A 64 4.97 1.53 -0.12
CA LEU A 64 5.11 1.31 1.33
C LEU A 64 3.79 0.81 1.95
N ARG A 65 2.65 1.34 1.52
CA ARG A 65 1.33 0.91 2.01
C ARG A 65 0.94 -0.47 1.48
N VAL A 66 1.18 -0.75 0.20
CA VAL A 66 0.67 -1.95 -0.47
C VAL A 66 1.63 -3.13 -0.32
N ASN A 67 2.91 -2.92 -0.60
CA ASN A 67 3.91 -3.99 -0.62
C ASN A 67 4.48 -4.21 0.79
N HIS A 68 4.74 -3.13 1.51
CA HIS A 68 5.28 -3.20 2.86
C HIS A 68 4.19 -3.10 3.93
N CYS A 69 2.90 -2.96 3.61
CA CYS A 69 1.83 -2.91 4.61
C CYS A 69 2.11 -1.93 5.77
N VAL A 70 2.70 -0.78 5.45
CA VAL A 70 2.97 0.29 6.41
C VAL A 70 1.77 1.22 6.45
N GLU A 71 1.31 1.55 7.65
CA GLU A 71 0.22 2.50 7.79
C GLU A 71 0.73 3.93 7.72
N ILE A 72 0.19 4.69 6.77
CA ILE A 72 0.57 6.07 6.52
C ILE A 72 -0.72 6.89 6.42
N THR A 73 -0.80 7.99 7.15
CA THR A 73 -1.90 8.94 7.02
C THR A 73 -1.57 9.90 5.88
N SER A 74 -2.53 10.13 4.99
CA SER A 74 -2.36 11.00 3.84
C SER A 74 -3.49 12.00 3.82
N LYS A 75 -3.17 13.29 3.77
CA LYS A 75 -4.15 14.38 3.81
C LYS A 75 -3.91 15.29 2.61
N ARG A 76 -5.00 15.73 1.98
CA ARG A 76 -4.91 16.69 0.88
C ARG A 76 -4.46 18.05 1.42
N ALA A 77 -3.46 18.63 0.79
CA ALA A 77 -2.97 19.96 1.09
C ALA A 77 -3.69 21.00 0.22
N HIS A 78 -3.52 20.89 -1.11
CA HIS A 78 -4.11 21.80 -2.08
C HIS A 78 -4.24 21.12 -3.45
N GLY A 79 -5.39 21.22 -4.10
CA GLY A 79 -5.63 20.54 -5.39
C GLY A 79 -5.41 19.02 -5.29
N ASN A 80 -4.53 18.48 -6.15
CA ASN A 80 -4.16 17.06 -6.14
C ASN A 80 -3.03 16.73 -5.15
N TYR A 81 -2.38 17.72 -4.56
CA TYR A 81 -1.24 17.50 -3.67
C TYR A 81 -1.69 16.93 -2.32
N CYS A 82 -1.00 15.87 -1.89
CA CYS A 82 -1.15 15.27 -0.58
C CYS A 82 0.12 15.45 0.23
N TYR A 83 -0.01 15.60 1.55
CA TYR A 83 1.09 15.37 2.47
C TYR A 83 0.88 14.06 3.20
N HIS A 84 1.98 13.39 3.52
CA HIS A 84 1.98 12.10 4.20
C HIS A 84 2.66 12.22 5.55
N ILE A 85 2.07 11.59 6.56
CA ILE A 85 2.55 11.60 7.93
C ILE A 85 2.21 10.27 8.61
N MET A 86 3.04 9.84 9.55
CA MET A 86 2.67 8.80 10.51
C MET A 86 2.33 9.45 11.85
N THR A 87 1.18 9.08 12.43
CA THR A 87 0.84 9.52 13.79
C THR A 87 1.74 8.82 14.81
N THR A 88 1.80 9.37 16.02
CA THR A 88 2.56 8.74 17.12
C THR A 88 2.13 7.30 17.37
N GLU A 89 0.84 7.00 17.25
CA GLU A 89 0.28 5.66 17.41
C GLU A 89 0.76 4.74 16.29
N GLN A 90 0.74 5.22 15.04
CA GLN A 90 1.24 4.46 13.88
C GLN A 90 2.74 4.17 14.03
N ILE A 91 3.55 5.13 14.50
CA ILE A 91 4.98 4.93 14.74
C ILE A 91 5.20 3.90 15.85
N LYS A 92 4.47 4.01 16.97
CA LYS A 92 4.55 3.05 18.08
C LYS A 92 4.16 1.65 17.64
N GLU A 93 3.09 1.52 16.85
CA GLU A 93 2.62 0.23 16.35
C GLU A 93 3.61 -0.37 15.34
N PHE A 94 4.26 0.46 14.51
CA PHE A 94 5.30 -0.01 13.59
C PHE A 94 6.46 -0.70 14.34
N PHE A 95 6.88 -0.13 15.46
CA PHE A 95 8.00 -0.65 16.25
C PHE A 95 7.62 -1.78 17.22
N ASN A 96 6.41 -1.74 17.79
CA ASN A 96 6.02 -2.64 18.88
C ASN A 96 5.01 -3.73 18.46
N ASP A 97 4.20 -3.49 17.42
CA ASP A 97 3.17 -4.44 16.97
C ASP A 97 3.03 -4.42 15.44
N ARG A 98 4.12 -4.86 14.79
CA ARG A 98 4.22 -4.84 13.35
C ARG A 98 3.19 -5.76 12.68
N GLU A 99 2.86 -6.88 13.31
CA GLU A 99 1.94 -7.87 12.74
C GLU A 99 0.49 -7.37 12.74
N ALA A 100 0.04 -6.71 13.82
CA ALA A 100 -1.28 -6.09 13.85
C ALA A 100 -1.41 -5.02 12.76
N MET A 101 -0.38 -4.17 12.60
CA MET A 101 -0.34 -3.18 11.51
C MET A 101 -0.43 -3.86 10.14
N ARG A 102 0.36 -4.91 9.89
CA ARG A 102 0.31 -5.63 8.60
C ARG A 102 -1.09 -6.17 8.31
N LYS A 103 -1.73 -6.81 9.28
CA LYS A 103 -3.08 -7.37 9.15
C LYS A 103 -4.10 -6.26 8.84
N ARG A 104 -4.04 -5.13 9.57
CA ARG A 104 -4.96 -4.00 9.38
C ARG A 104 -4.78 -3.36 8.00
N VAL A 105 -3.55 -3.04 7.61
CA VAL A 105 -3.24 -2.41 6.32
C VAL A 105 -3.58 -3.34 5.16
N SER A 106 -3.22 -4.64 5.24
CA SER A 106 -3.57 -5.62 4.21
C SER A 106 -5.07 -5.70 3.99
N LYS A 107 -5.86 -5.79 5.07
CA LYS A 107 -7.33 -5.82 5.00
C LYS A 107 -7.88 -4.55 4.34
N ALA A 108 -7.35 -3.39 4.69
CA ALA A 108 -7.76 -2.12 4.10
C ALA A 108 -7.41 -2.03 2.60
N VAL A 109 -6.23 -2.49 2.19
CA VAL A 109 -5.81 -2.55 0.79
C VAL A 109 -6.72 -3.48 -0.02
N TRP A 110 -7.00 -4.68 0.49
CA TRP A 110 -7.91 -5.63 -0.14
C TRP A 110 -9.32 -5.07 -0.28
N ALA A 111 -9.88 -4.50 0.78
CA ALA A 111 -11.21 -3.88 0.73
C ALA A 111 -11.29 -2.76 -0.32
N LYS A 112 -10.23 -1.95 -0.45
CA LYS A 112 -10.17 -0.90 -1.47
C LYS A 112 -10.08 -1.46 -2.89
N ARG A 113 -9.28 -2.51 -3.10
CA ARG A 113 -9.20 -3.21 -4.40
C ARG A 113 -10.55 -3.78 -4.81
N THR A 114 -11.24 -4.47 -3.89
CA THR A 114 -12.58 -5.01 -4.13
C THR A 114 -13.58 -3.90 -4.48
N SER A 115 -13.60 -2.80 -3.74
CA SER A 115 -14.49 -1.68 -4.02
C SER A 115 -14.27 -1.04 -5.40
N VAL A 116 -13.00 -0.92 -5.83
CA VAL A 116 -12.65 -0.43 -7.17
C VAL A 116 -13.14 -1.41 -8.25
N LEU A 117 -12.92 -2.70 -8.03
CA LEU A 117 -13.38 -3.75 -8.94
C LEU A 117 -14.91 -3.77 -9.05
N ASP A 118 -15.63 -3.73 -7.93
CA ASP A 118 -17.11 -3.67 -7.91
C ASP A 118 -17.63 -2.48 -8.70
N ARG A 119 -16.97 -1.31 -8.58
CA ARG A 119 -17.33 -0.12 -9.35
C ARG A 119 -17.12 -0.33 -10.85
N ALA A 120 -16.03 -0.97 -11.25
CA ALA A 120 -15.76 -1.29 -12.64
C ALA A 120 -16.79 -2.29 -13.19
N LEU A 121 -17.13 -3.33 -12.42
CA LEU A 121 -18.16 -4.30 -12.77
C LEU A 121 -19.53 -3.64 -12.96
N ARG A 122 -19.95 -2.77 -12.03
CA ARG A 122 -21.20 -2.01 -12.17
C ARG A 122 -21.24 -1.17 -13.44
N LYS A 123 -20.12 -0.55 -13.81
CA LYS A 123 -20.00 0.19 -15.09
C LYS A 123 -20.12 -0.76 -16.28
N ALA A 124 -19.44 -1.90 -16.27
CA ALA A 124 -19.50 -2.88 -17.36
C ALA A 124 -20.94 -3.39 -17.57
N ILE A 125 -21.64 -3.73 -16.48
CA ILE A 125 -23.05 -4.15 -16.52
C ILE A 125 -23.92 -3.06 -17.13
N LYS A 126 -23.74 -1.80 -16.71
CA LYS A 126 -24.52 -0.66 -17.24
C LYS A 126 -24.33 -0.47 -18.75
N TRP A 127 -23.12 -0.69 -19.26
CA TRP A 127 -22.78 -0.41 -20.66
C TRP A 127 -23.03 -1.57 -21.62
N ARG A 128 -22.80 -2.82 -21.18
CA ARG A 128 -22.82 -4.01 -22.05
C ARG A 128 -23.83 -5.08 -21.63
N GLY A 129 -24.47 -4.91 -20.47
CA GLY A 129 -25.38 -5.88 -19.88
C GLY A 129 -24.65 -6.97 -19.08
N ALA A 130 -25.39 -7.60 -18.17
CA ALA A 130 -24.87 -8.65 -17.30
C ALA A 130 -24.44 -9.91 -18.09
N THR A 131 -25.17 -10.27 -19.15
CA THR A 131 -24.87 -11.44 -20.00
C THR A 131 -23.50 -11.35 -20.65
N TRP A 132 -23.13 -10.15 -21.15
CA TRP A 132 -21.81 -9.93 -21.73
C TRP A 132 -20.70 -10.13 -20.69
N LEU A 133 -20.89 -9.61 -19.47
CA LEU A 133 -19.92 -9.76 -18.39
C LEU A 133 -19.72 -11.22 -17.98
N ILE A 134 -20.82 -11.99 -17.86
CA ILE A 134 -20.78 -13.41 -17.52
C ILE A 134 -20.01 -14.20 -18.59
N ASN A 135 -20.34 -13.99 -19.87
CA ASN A 135 -19.64 -14.65 -20.97
C ASN A 135 -18.14 -14.31 -20.96
N ARG A 136 -17.80 -13.04 -20.71
CA ARG A 136 -16.40 -12.61 -20.65
C ARG A 136 -15.63 -13.22 -19.49
N ILE A 137 -16.26 -13.37 -18.33
CA ILE A 137 -15.64 -14.05 -17.17
C ILE A 137 -15.41 -15.52 -17.50
N ASN A 138 -16.38 -16.20 -18.11
CA ASN A 138 -16.25 -17.62 -18.49
C ASN A 138 -15.14 -17.82 -19.53
N GLU A 139 -15.03 -16.94 -20.54
CA GLU A 139 -13.93 -16.96 -21.50
C GLU A 139 -12.56 -16.79 -20.82
N LEU A 140 -12.44 -15.87 -19.86
CA LEU A 140 -11.18 -15.64 -19.14
C LEU A 140 -10.84 -16.83 -18.24
N ALA A 141 -11.82 -17.38 -17.54
CA ALA A 141 -11.65 -18.56 -16.68
C ALA A 141 -11.22 -19.79 -17.48
N ALA A 142 -11.76 -19.99 -18.68
CA ALA A 142 -11.38 -21.09 -19.58
C ALA A 142 -9.94 -20.96 -20.11
N ASN A 143 -9.40 -19.74 -20.16
CA ASN A 143 -8.02 -19.47 -20.60
C ASN A 143 -7.04 -19.30 -19.43
N ASP A 144 -7.52 -19.41 -18.19
CA ASP A 144 -6.71 -19.31 -16.98
C ASP A 144 -6.25 -20.72 -16.55
N TRP A 145 -4.93 -20.92 -16.55
CA TRP A 145 -4.31 -22.20 -16.22
C TRP A 145 -4.38 -22.50 -14.72
N GLU A 146 -4.44 -21.48 -13.85
CA GLU A 146 -4.63 -21.65 -12.40
C GLU A 146 -6.08 -22.06 -12.06
N PHE A 147 -7.06 -21.55 -12.80
CA PHE A 147 -8.47 -21.92 -12.65
C PHE A 147 -8.76 -23.32 -13.22
N SER A 148 -8.16 -23.67 -14.36
CA SER A 148 -8.32 -24.99 -14.98
C SER A 148 -7.72 -26.13 -14.14
N SER A 149 -6.63 -25.86 -13.42
CA SER A 149 -5.98 -26.85 -12.54
C SER A 149 -6.68 -27.06 -11.19
N SER A 150 -7.57 -26.15 -10.79
CA SER A 150 -8.36 -26.27 -9.56
C SER A 150 -9.69 -27.02 -9.77
N GLN A 151 -10.26 -27.03 -10.98
CA GLN A 151 -11.38 -27.92 -11.34
C GLN A 151 -10.98 -29.40 -11.49
N GLN A 152 -9.69 -29.69 -11.73
CA GLN A 152 -9.19 -31.07 -11.84
C GLN A 152 -9.05 -31.80 -10.48
N LYS A 153 -9.34 -31.12 -9.36
CA LYS A 153 -9.29 -31.70 -8.00
C LYS A 153 -10.68 -31.99 -7.45
N GLU A 154 -11.61 -32.48 -8.26
CA GLU A 154 -12.75 -33.22 -7.69
C GLU A 154 -12.24 -34.53 -7.08
N PRO A 155 -12.68 -34.90 -5.86
CA PRO A 155 -12.25 -36.13 -5.23
C PRO A 155 -12.71 -37.32 -6.08
N LYS A 156 -11.78 -38.22 -6.41
CA LYS A 156 -12.15 -39.52 -6.96
C LYS A 156 -12.94 -40.29 -5.90
N GLN A 157 -14.23 -40.48 -6.21
CA GLN A 157 -15.19 -41.47 -5.70
C GLN A 157 -15.55 -41.41 -4.22
#